data_AF-A0A7S3BPI4-F1
#
_entry.id   AF-A0A7S3BPI4-F1
#
_cell.length_a   1.000
_cell.length_b   1.000
_cell.length_c   1.000
_cell.angle_alpha   90.00
_cell.angle_beta   90.00
_cell.angle_gamma   90.00
#
_symmetry.space_group_name_H-M   'P 1'
#
loop_
_entity.id
_entity.type
_entity.pdbx_description
1 polymer ?
#
loop_
_entity_poly.entity_id
_entity_poly.type
_entity_poly.pdbx_seq_one_letter_code
_entity_poly.pdbx_strand_id
1 'polypeptide(L)'
;MTKDEKRANRKKAAAASSTTIDDLGTFDDFSHLYETATSSAPDPREEKMKALKQFMSKVEQRGKKGRRTADSADATAPPRTLEERAAKQARKGTRRARDDDGDGGDSDGGGDGGEGDGGGSRRARADLPEEHSMYVQAVAKREGKRQAKAQAAQEAVDSLTQSRNAMADEAGGAKREIGRAISKNRGLTRDRKKIDANPRVKNREKFRKAEIRVKGAVRGVREQTEAYSGEATGIKKSVSHSVRFKA
;
A
#
# COMPACT_ATOMS: atom_id res chain seq x y z
N MET A 1 -38.93 14.68 -24.88
CA MET A 1 -37.94 14.96 -23.82
C MET A 1 -36.58 15.23 -24.41
N THR A 2 -36.14 16.48 -24.33
CA THR A 2 -34.83 16.93 -24.83
C THR A 2 -33.69 16.38 -23.96
N LYS A 3 -32.46 16.37 -24.48
CA LYS A 3 -31.28 15.84 -23.78
C LYS A 3 -31.02 16.60 -22.46
N ASP A 4 -31.38 17.88 -22.45
CA ASP A 4 -31.22 18.77 -21.30
C ASP A 4 -32.30 18.54 -20.25
N GLU A 5 -33.54 18.26 -20.65
CA GLU A 5 -34.61 17.82 -19.73
C GLU A 5 -34.26 16.49 -19.05
N LYS A 6 -33.66 15.53 -19.78
CA LYS A 6 -33.19 14.27 -19.18
C LYS A 6 -32.06 14.49 -18.17
N ARG A 7 -31.16 15.46 -18.42
CA ARG A 7 -30.09 15.84 -17.49
C ARG A 7 -30.63 16.58 -16.26
N ALA A 8 -31.59 17.47 -16.45
CA ALA A 8 -32.26 18.19 -15.36
C ALA A 8 -33.02 17.21 -14.46
N ASN A 9 -33.76 16.26 -15.03
CA ASN A 9 -34.47 15.25 -14.27
C ASN A 9 -33.52 14.31 -13.52
N ARG A 10 -32.37 13.94 -14.10
CA ARG A 10 -31.33 13.18 -13.36
C ARG A 10 -30.70 13.98 -12.22
N LYS A 11 -30.44 15.27 -12.41
CA LYS A 11 -29.93 16.14 -11.33
C LYS A 11 -30.97 16.32 -10.22
N LYS A 12 -32.25 16.45 -10.57
CA LYS A 12 -33.36 16.57 -9.62
C LYS A 12 -33.57 15.27 -8.83
N ALA A 13 -33.47 14.12 -9.49
CA ALA A 13 -33.51 12.80 -8.84
C ALA A 13 -32.28 12.55 -7.93
N ALA A 14 -31.08 12.96 -8.36
CA ALA A 14 -29.86 12.82 -7.56
C ALA A 14 -29.85 13.76 -6.33
N ALA A 15 -30.44 14.96 -6.44
CA ALA A 15 -30.61 15.88 -5.33
C ALA A 15 -31.68 15.42 -4.33
N ALA A 16 -32.74 14.75 -4.81
CA ALA A 16 -33.74 14.11 -3.97
C ALA A 16 -33.18 12.89 -3.20
N SER A 17 -32.11 12.26 -3.70
CA SER A 17 -31.41 11.16 -3.02
C SER A 17 -30.21 11.57 -2.16
N SER A 18 -29.88 12.87 -2.08
CA SER A 18 -28.66 13.34 -1.39
C SER A 18 -28.92 14.03 -0.05
N THR A 19 -30.13 13.94 0.49
CA THR A 19 -30.43 14.32 1.88
C THR A 19 -30.22 13.09 2.76
N THR A 20 -29.28 13.24 3.70
CA THR A 20 -28.97 12.34 4.82
C THR A 20 -28.57 10.90 4.45
N ILE A 21 -27.41 10.48 4.95
CA ILE A 21 -27.16 9.05 5.18
C ILE A 21 -28.17 8.67 6.26
N ASP A 22 -29.36 8.22 5.83
CA ASP A 22 -30.38 7.69 6.71
C ASP A 22 -29.86 6.38 7.31
N ASP A 23 -29.15 6.50 8.43
CA ASP A 23 -28.88 5.37 9.33
C ASP A 23 -30.17 4.78 9.92
N LEU A 24 -31.33 5.39 9.63
CA LEU A 24 -32.67 4.88 9.93
C LEU A 24 -33.19 3.87 8.90
N GLY A 25 -32.67 3.87 7.66
CA GLY A 25 -32.97 2.81 6.68
C GLY A 25 -32.35 1.46 7.06
N THR A 26 -31.37 1.46 7.96
CA THR A 26 -30.75 0.26 8.54
C THR A 26 -31.62 -0.38 9.63
N PHE A 27 -32.60 0.35 10.18
CA PHE A 27 -33.47 -0.16 11.25
C PHE A 27 -34.64 -1.02 10.73
N ASP A 28 -35.06 -0.80 9.48
CA ASP A 28 -36.15 -1.57 8.86
C ASP A 28 -35.72 -3.00 8.44
N ASP A 29 -34.42 -3.29 8.38
CA ASP A 29 -33.94 -4.65 8.09
C ASP A 29 -34.14 -5.62 9.29
N PHE A 30 -34.45 -5.11 10.47
CA PHE A 30 -34.70 -5.90 11.68
C PHE A 30 -36.19 -6.01 12.07
N SER A 31 -37.08 -5.23 11.45
CA SER A 31 -38.51 -5.21 11.75
C SER A 31 -39.14 -6.59 11.52
N HIS A 32 -38.86 -7.20 10.37
CA HIS A 32 -39.35 -8.53 10.01
C HIS A 32 -38.81 -9.66 10.93
N LEU A 33 -37.58 -9.54 11.43
CA LEU A 33 -37.03 -10.51 12.38
C LEU A 33 -37.66 -10.35 13.78
N TYR A 34 -37.96 -9.12 14.18
CA TYR A 34 -38.62 -8.82 15.44
C TYR A 34 -40.09 -9.26 15.45
N GLU A 35 -40.79 -9.06 14.34
CA GLU A 35 -42.20 -9.44 14.16
C GLU A 35 -42.38 -10.97 14.12
N THR A 36 -41.45 -11.70 13.48
CA THR A 36 -41.42 -13.17 13.49
C THR A 36 -40.93 -13.76 14.82
N ALA A 37 -40.20 -12.99 15.63
CA ALA A 37 -39.78 -13.41 16.97
C ALA A 37 -40.89 -13.25 18.02
N THR A 38 -41.77 -12.25 17.81
CA THR A 38 -42.88 -11.90 18.71
C THR A 38 -44.20 -12.55 18.30
N SER A 39 -44.37 -12.96 17.04
CA SER A 39 -45.54 -13.68 16.60
C SER A 39 -45.53 -15.14 17.10
N SER A 40 -46.69 -15.60 17.58
CA SER A 40 -46.92 -16.99 17.99
C SER A 40 -47.41 -17.79 16.78
N ALA A 41 -46.50 -18.08 15.85
CA ALA A 41 -46.75 -19.00 14.74
C ALA A 41 -46.81 -20.47 15.21
N PRO A 42 -47.50 -21.36 14.46
CA PRO A 42 -47.63 -22.77 14.83
C PRO A 42 -46.27 -23.50 14.94
N ASP A 43 -45.26 -23.10 14.16
CA ASP A 43 -43.88 -23.65 14.19
C ASP A 43 -42.82 -22.56 14.39
N PRO A 44 -42.61 -22.08 15.62
CA PRO A 44 -41.82 -20.87 15.89
C PRO A 44 -40.33 -21.03 15.61
N ARG A 45 -39.81 -22.26 15.49
CA ARG A 45 -38.38 -22.50 15.23
C ARG A 45 -38.03 -22.43 13.75
N GLU A 46 -38.89 -22.94 12.88
CA GLU A 46 -38.62 -23.01 11.44
C GLU A 46 -38.71 -21.63 10.80
N GLU A 47 -39.70 -20.83 11.19
CA GLU A 47 -39.88 -19.47 10.71
C GLU A 47 -38.74 -18.54 11.13
N LYS A 48 -38.26 -18.66 12.38
CA LYS A 48 -37.08 -17.92 12.87
C LYS A 48 -35.82 -18.28 12.07
N MET A 49 -35.63 -19.57 11.77
CA MET A 49 -34.50 -20.02 10.93
C MET A 49 -34.61 -19.51 9.49
N LYS A 50 -35.83 -19.46 8.93
CA LYS A 50 -36.07 -18.94 7.57
C LYS A 50 -35.85 -17.43 7.50
N ALA A 51 -36.35 -16.67 8.47
CA ALA A 51 -36.11 -15.23 8.58
C ALA A 51 -34.62 -14.92 8.77
N LEU A 52 -33.90 -15.71 9.57
CA LEU A 52 -32.45 -15.58 9.75
C LEU A 52 -31.68 -15.87 8.45
N LYS A 53 -32.03 -16.94 7.73
CA LYS A 53 -31.43 -17.27 6.42
C LYS A 53 -31.65 -16.16 5.40
N GLN A 54 -32.85 -15.59 5.36
CA GLN A 54 -33.17 -14.46 4.48
C GLN A 54 -32.34 -13.21 4.83
N PHE A 55 -32.22 -12.88 6.12
CA PHE A 55 -31.37 -11.78 6.59
C PHE A 55 -29.90 -11.98 6.21
N MET A 56 -29.34 -13.17 6.46
CA MET A 56 -27.96 -13.49 6.08
C MET A 56 -27.73 -13.36 4.57
N SER A 57 -28.67 -13.82 3.73
CA SER A 57 -28.58 -13.67 2.28
C SER A 57 -28.58 -12.21 1.82
N LYS A 58 -29.32 -11.33 2.51
CA LYS A 58 -29.41 -9.90 2.20
C LYS A 58 -28.12 -9.17 2.59
N VAL A 59 -27.52 -9.54 3.72
CA VAL A 59 -26.19 -9.05 4.16
C VAL A 59 -25.10 -9.43 3.15
N GLU A 60 -25.08 -10.68 2.67
CA GLU A 60 -24.13 -11.14 1.66
C GLU A 60 -24.27 -10.38 0.33
N GLN A 61 -25.50 -10.13 -0.12
CA GLN A 61 -25.76 -9.36 -1.34
C GLN A 61 -25.35 -7.88 -1.20
N ARG A 62 -25.53 -7.28 -0.02
CA ARG A 62 -25.09 -5.91 0.27
C ARG A 62 -23.56 -5.79 0.24
N GLY A 63 -22.84 -6.78 0.76
CA GLY A 63 -21.38 -6.88 0.68
C GLY A 63 -20.85 -6.96 -0.76
N LYS A 64 -21.61 -7.59 -1.68
CA LYS A 64 -21.25 -7.66 -3.11
C LYS A 64 -21.53 -6.36 -3.87
N LYS A 65 -22.58 -5.61 -3.52
CA LYS A 65 -22.92 -4.33 -4.21
C LYS A 65 -21.96 -3.18 -3.87
N GLY A 66 -21.34 -3.16 -2.68
CA GLY A 66 -20.37 -2.14 -2.28
C GLY A 66 -18.99 -2.25 -2.95
N ARG A 67 -18.70 -3.37 -3.63
CA ARG A 67 -17.42 -3.64 -4.29
C ARG A 67 -17.46 -3.34 -5.80
N ARG A 68 -18.15 -2.26 -6.18
CA ARG A 68 -18.10 -1.68 -7.54
C ARG A 68 -17.52 -0.27 -7.46
N THR A 69 -16.33 -0.15 -6.89
CA THR A 69 -15.52 1.06 -7.00
C THR A 69 -14.70 0.95 -8.28
N ALA A 70 -15.11 1.70 -9.30
CA ALA A 70 -14.36 2.05 -10.50
C ALA A 70 -13.55 0.91 -11.14
N ASP A 71 -14.14 0.27 -12.15
CA ASP A 71 -13.42 -0.56 -13.12
C ASP A 71 -12.37 0.32 -13.84
N SER A 72 -11.18 0.45 -13.26
CA SER A 72 -9.99 0.77 -14.03
C SER A 72 -9.68 -0.47 -14.88
N ALA A 73 -9.32 -0.27 -16.14
CA ALA A 73 -9.03 -1.38 -17.07
C ALA A 73 -7.90 -2.32 -16.57
N ASP A 74 -7.16 -1.94 -15.53
CA ASP A 74 -6.12 -2.74 -14.88
C ASP A 74 -6.67 -3.67 -13.76
N ALA A 75 -7.89 -3.45 -13.28
CA ALA A 75 -8.50 -4.23 -12.19
C ALA A 75 -9.18 -5.54 -12.67
N THR A 76 -9.34 -5.74 -13.98
CA THR A 76 -9.92 -6.96 -14.57
C THR A 76 -8.84 -7.96 -15.02
N ALA A 77 -7.56 -7.61 -14.89
CA ALA A 77 -6.49 -8.53 -15.24
C ALA A 77 -6.38 -9.64 -14.17
N PRO A 78 -6.35 -10.93 -14.56
CA PRO A 78 -6.07 -12.00 -13.60
C PRO A 78 -4.71 -11.72 -12.93
N PRO A 79 -4.57 -12.01 -11.62
CA PRO A 79 -3.32 -11.78 -10.91
C PRO A 79 -2.20 -12.56 -11.61
N ARG A 80 -1.17 -11.84 -12.07
CA ARG A 80 -0.01 -12.45 -12.75
C ARG A 80 0.58 -13.55 -11.89
N THR A 81 0.75 -14.75 -12.46
CA THR A 81 1.36 -15.89 -11.77
C THR A 81 2.82 -15.57 -11.42
N LEU A 82 3.38 -16.31 -10.46
CA LEU A 82 4.77 -16.11 -10.02
C LEU A 82 5.77 -16.21 -11.19
N GLU A 83 5.49 -17.09 -12.16
CA GLU A 83 6.30 -17.27 -13.37
C GLU A 83 6.27 -16.03 -14.26
N GLU A 84 5.10 -15.42 -14.46
CA GLU A 84 4.95 -14.23 -15.29
C GLU A 84 5.62 -13.00 -14.65
N ARG A 85 5.62 -12.93 -13.30
CA ARG A 85 6.34 -11.91 -12.53
C ARG A 85 7.85 -12.09 -12.62
N ALA A 86 8.33 -13.33 -12.56
CA ALA A 86 9.74 -13.67 -12.75
C ALA A 86 10.22 -13.34 -14.17
N ALA A 87 9.42 -13.66 -15.20
CA ALA A 87 9.72 -13.33 -16.59
C ALA A 87 9.80 -11.81 -16.83
N LYS A 88 8.92 -11.01 -16.20
CA LYS A 88 8.97 -9.54 -16.29
C LYS A 88 10.17 -8.95 -15.56
N GLN A 89 10.57 -9.50 -14.41
CA GLN A 89 11.80 -9.10 -13.72
C GLN A 89 13.04 -9.45 -14.55
N ALA A 90 13.08 -10.63 -15.18
CA ALA A 90 14.14 -11.01 -16.10
C ALA A 90 14.23 -10.04 -17.29
N ARG A 91 13.08 -9.68 -17.91
CA ARG A 91 13.03 -8.69 -19.01
C ARG A 91 13.43 -7.27 -18.57
N LYS A 92 13.11 -6.86 -17.34
CA LYS A 92 13.54 -5.58 -16.78
C LYS A 92 15.05 -5.58 -16.49
N GLY A 93 15.59 -6.70 -16.02
CA GLY A 93 17.03 -6.92 -15.86
C GLY A 93 17.77 -6.83 -17.20
N THR A 94 17.24 -7.43 -18.26
CA THR A 94 17.86 -7.33 -19.61
C THR A 94 17.74 -5.96 -20.24
N ARG A 95 16.71 -5.16 -19.89
CA ARG A 95 16.58 -3.76 -20.37
C ARG A 95 17.52 -2.82 -19.63
N ARG A 96 17.62 -2.95 -18.31
CA ARG A 96 18.63 -2.21 -17.51
C ARG A 96 20.07 -2.54 -17.93
N ALA A 97 20.31 -3.75 -18.42
CA ALA A 97 21.60 -4.13 -19.00
C ALA A 97 21.82 -3.62 -20.45
N ARG A 98 20.84 -2.95 -21.07
CA ARG A 98 20.96 -2.34 -22.41
C ARG A 98 20.95 -0.81 -22.38
N ASP A 99 20.49 -0.21 -21.28
CA ASP A 99 20.33 1.25 -21.14
C ASP A 99 21.48 1.90 -20.33
N ASP A 100 22.57 1.16 -20.05
CA ASP A 100 23.75 1.65 -19.29
C ASP A 100 24.90 2.15 -20.21
N ASP A 101 24.76 2.03 -21.54
CA ASP A 101 25.76 2.45 -22.54
C ASP A 101 25.58 3.90 -23.03
N GLY A 102 25.23 4.84 -22.15
CA GLY A 102 25.20 6.23 -22.57
C GLY A 102 24.76 7.24 -21.53
N ASP A 103 25.67 7.63 -20.62
CA ASP A 103 25.88 9.03 -20.23
C ASP A 103 27.14 9.22 -19.35
N GLY A 104 28.15 9.92 -19.89
CA GLY A 104 29.02 10.86 -19.17
C GLY A 104 30.08 10.38 -18.15
N GLY A 105 31.36 10.68 -18.43
CA GLY A 105 32.34 10.98 -17.37
C GLY A 105 33.79 10.59 -17.65
N ASP A 106 34.56 11.54 -18.15
CA ASP A 106 36.03 11.55 -18.27
C ASP A 106 36.72 11.28 -16.91
N SER A 107 37.54 10.22 -16.82
CA SER A 107 38.62 10.12 -15.82
C SER A 107 39.62 9.04 -16.25
N ASP A 108 40.83 9.49 -16.56
CA ASP A 108 42.01 8.68 -16.80
C ASP A 108 42.33 7.74 -15.62
N GLY A 109 42.57 6.46 -15.93
CA GLY A 109 43.01 5.45 -14.96
C GLY A 109 43.13 4.07 -15.60
N GLY A 110 44.33 3.77 -16.12
CA GLY A 110 44.60 2.52 -16.85
C GLY A 110 44.35 1.25 -16.05
N GLY A 111 43.83 0.22 -16.73
CA GLY A 111 43.71 -1.13 -16.20
C GLY A 111 42.89 -2.06 -17.10
N ASP A 112 43.59 -2.75 -18.00
CA ASP A 112 43.34 -4.11 -18.51
C ASP A 112 41.94 -4.45 -19.09
N GLY A 113 41.93 -4.83 -20.37
CA GLY A 113 40.75 -5.17 -21.13
C GLY A 113 40.04 -6.42 -20.62
N GLY A 114 38.78 -6.26 -20.21
CA GLY A 114 37.85 -7.35 -19.91
C GLY A 114 36.53 -7.11 -20.63
N GLU A 115 36.38 -7.72 -21.80
CA GLU A 115 35.25 -7.62 -22.71
C GLU A 115 33.89 -7.83 -22.02
N GLY A 116 32.93 -6.97 -22.37
CA GLY A 116 31.55 -7.04 -21.91
C GLY A 116 30.84 -8.30 -22.41
N ASP A 117 30.38 -9.14 -21.48
CA ASP A 117 29.47 -10.25 -21.77
C ASP A 117 28.04 -9.70 -21.87
N GLY A 118 27.75 -9.07 -23.01
CA GLY A 118 26.41 -8.78 -23.48
C GLY A 118 25.64 -10.09 -23.66
N GLY A 119 24.41 -10.12 -23.17
CA GLY A 119 23.59 -11.32 -23.06
C GLY A 119 23.42 -12.10 -24.37
N GLY A 120 24.16 -13.21 -24.48
CA GLY A 120 24.06 -14.20 -25.55
C GLY A 120 23.22 -15.41 -25.13
N SER A 121 22.07 -15.57 -25.79
CA SER A 121 21.28 -16.79 -26.01
C SER A 121 21.68 -18.08 -25.26
N ARG A 122 20.86 -18.51 -24.28
CA ARG A 122 20.97 -19.82 -23.61
C ARG A 122 20.42 -21.00 -24.44
N ARG A 123 20.46 -20.96 -25.77
CA ARG A 123 19.83 -21.99 -26.62
C ARG A 123 20.72 -22.62 -27.69
N ALA A 124 22.04 -22.38 -27.69
CA ALA A 124 22.90 -22.95 -28.75
C ALA A 124 24.31 -23.31 -28.25
N ARG A 125 24.45 -24.24 -27.31
CA ARG A 125 25.78 -24.75 -26.88
C ARG A 125 25.79 -26.23 -26.49
N ALA A 126 25.03 -27.07 -27.21
CA ALA A 126 25.08 -28.52 -26.98
C ALA A 126 26.10 -29.25 -27.88
N ASP A 127 26.46 -28.71 -29.05
CA ASP A 127 27.22 -29.48 -30.04
C ASP A 127 28.37 -28.68 -30.67
N LEU A 128 29.51 -28.54 -29.98
CA LEU A 128 30.75 -28.02 -30.58
C LEU A 128 31.93 -28.94 -30.20
N PRO A 129 32.78 -29.35 -31.17
CA PRO A 129 33.78 -30.40 -30.97
C PRO A 129 34.89 -30.02 -30.01
N GLU A 130 35.41 -31.05 -29.37
CA GLU A 130 36.42 -31.10 -28.31
C GLU A 130 37.84 -30.68 -28.78
N GLU A 131 38.04 -29.45 -29.26
CA GLU A 131 39.37 -28.98 -29.69
C GLU A 131 39.71 -27.53 -29.28
N HIS A 132 39.28 -27.08 -28.10
CA HIS A 132 39.89 -25.90 -27.49
C HIS A 132 40.12 -26.10 -26.00
N SER A 133 41.34 -26.54 -25.63
CA SER A 133 41.83 -26.60 -24.24
C SER A 133 41.50 -25.32 -23.44
N MET A 134 41.54 -24.17 -24.11
CA MET A 134 41.16 -22.87 -23.55
C MET A 134 39.68 -22.77 -23.14
N TYR A 135 38.77 -23.42 -23.87
CA TYR A 135 37.33 -23.41 -23.57
C TYR A 135 36.99 -24.24 -22.33
N VAL A 136 37.58 -25.44 -22.20
CA VAL A 136 37.43 -26.29 -21.00
C VAL A 136 37.98 -25.56 -19.76
N GLN A 137 39.13 -24.90 -19.88
CA GLN A 137 39.69 -24.07 -18.83
C GLN A 137 38.79 -22.89 -18.46
N ALA A 138 38.13 -22.25 -19.43
CA ALA A 138 37.20 -21.15 -19.17
C ALA A 138 35.92 -21.61 -18.45
N VAL A 139 35.37 -22.76 -18.82
CA VAL A 139 34.21 -23.37 -18.12
C VAL A 139 34.60 -23.76 -16.70
N ALA A 140 35.74 -24.41 -16.50
CA ALA A 140 36.23 -24.78 -15.18
C ALA A 140 36.49 -23.56 -14.27
N LYS A 141 37.08 -22.48 -14.80
CA LYS A 141 37.25 -21.21 -14.06
C LYS A 141 35.91 -20.59 -13.67
N ARG A 142 34.91 -20.63 -14.57
CA ARG A 142 33.56 -20.12 -14.29
C ARG A 142 32.85 -20.96 -13.22
N GLU A 143 32.96 -22.27 -13.28
CA GLU A 143 32.40 -23.18 -12.28
C GLU A 143 33.11 -23.03 -10.94
N GLY A 144 34.44 -22.93 -10.93
CA GLY A 144 35.24 -22.65 -9.72
C GLY A 144 34.84 -21.33 -9.06
N LYS A 145 34.68 -20.25 -9.84
CA LYS A 145 34.19 -18.96 -9.33
C LYS A 145 32.76 -19.05 -8.78
N ARG A 146 31.90 -19.86 -9.42
CA ARG A 146 30.51 -20.09 -8.96
C ARG A 146 30.49 -20.91 -7.66
N GLN A 147 31.33 -21.93 -7.55
CA GLN A 147 31.46 -22.77 -6.36
C GLN A 147 32.06 -21.99 -5.19
N ALA A 148 33.13 -21.22 -5.40
CA ALA A 148 33.73 -20.35 -4.39
C ALA A 148 32.73 -19.30 -3.88
N LYS A 149 31.93 -18.70 -4.78
CA LYS A 149 30.86 -17.78 -4.39
C LYS A 149 29.73 -18.47 -3.61
N ALA A 150 29.42 -19.72 -3.93
CA ALA A 150 28.42 -20.51 -3.20
C ALA A 150 28.92 -20.90 -1.80
N GLN A 151 30.18 -21.30 -1.67
CA GLN A 151 30.82 -21.63 -0.40
C GLN A 151 30.93 -20.40 0.50
N ALA A 152 31.42 -19.28 -0.02
CA ALA A 152 31.47 -18.02 0.73
C ALA A 152 30.08 -17.55 1.18
N ALA A 153 29.03 -17.79 0.38
CA ALA A 153 27.66 -17.50 0.78
C ALA A 153 27.15 -18.44 1.89
N GLN A 154 27.54 -19.72 1.86
CA GLN A 154 27.21 -20.70 2.91
C GLN A 154 27.93 -20.34 4.22
N GLU A 155 29.22 -20.05 4.18
CA GLU A 155 30.01 -19.63 5.35
C GLU A 155 29.46 -18.34 5.98
N ALA A 156 28.97 -17.40 5.16
CA ALA A 156 28.30 -16.19 5.65
C ALA A 156 26.97 -16.51 6.36
N VAL A 157 26.20 -17.48 5.88
CA VAL A 157 24.97 -17.93 6.56
C VAL A 157 25.30 -18.66 7.86
N ASP A 158 26.32 -19.52 7.84
CA ASP A 158 26.74 -20.31 9.00
C ASP A 158 27.29 -19.40 10.12
N SER A 159 28.11 -18.41 9.77
CA SER A 159 28.58 -17.42 10.76
C SER A 159 27.44 -16.58 11.36
N LEU A 160 26.43 -16.20 10.56
CA LEU A 160 25.23 -15.52 11.06
C LEU A 160 24.39 -16.40 11.99
N THR A 161 24.25 -17.69 11.68
CA THR A 161 23.51 -18.63 12.54
C THR A 161 24.24 -18.92 13.83
N GLN A 162 25.56 -19.09 13.80
CA GLN A 162 26.39 -19.24 15.00
C GLN A 162 26.30 -18.01 15.90
N SER A 163 26.39 -16.80 15.33
CA SER A 163 26.22 -15.54 16.07
C SER A 163 24.84 -15.41 16.71
N ARG A 164 23.77 -15.80 15.99
CA ARG A 164 22.40 -15.79 16.52
C ARG A 164 22.22 -16.76 17.69
N ASN A 165 22.82 -17.94 17.60
CA ASN A 165 22.70 -18.96 18.65
C ASN A 165 23.48 -18.55 19.91
N ALA A 166 24.62 -17.87 19.76
CA ALA A 166 25.38 -17.34 20.90
C ALA A 166 24.58 -16.31 21.74
N MET A 167 23.71 -15.51 21.13
CA MET A 167 22.82 -14.59 21.86
C MET A 167 21.67 -15.30 22.61
N ALA A 168 21.35 -16.55 22.28
CA ALA A 168 20.24 -17.27 22.91
C ALA A 168 20.64 -17.92 24.25
N ASP A 169 21.94 -18.13 24.49
CA ASP A 169 22.47 -18.84 25.66
C ASP A 169 22.82 -17.95 26.86
N GLU A 170 22.65 -16.63 26.76
CA GLU A 170 22.96 -15.68 27.85
C GLU A 170 21.88 -15.63 28.97
N ALA A 171 21.19 -16.75 29.21
CA ALA A 171 20.29 -16.94 30.34
C ALA A 171 20.77 -18.11 31.21
N GLY A 172 22.02 -18.03 31.65
CA GLY A 172 22.65 -19.01 32.52
C GLY A 172 22.04 -19.06 33.93
N GLY A 173 21.66 -20.26 34.36
CA GLY A 173 21.60 -20.68 35.77
C GLY A 173 20.40 -20.25 36.63
N ALA A 174 19.63 -19.23 36.24
CA ALA A 174 18.45 -18.77 37.00
C ALA A 174 17.14 -19.34 36.44
N LYS A 175 16.09 -19.37 37.28
CA LYS A 175 14.72 -19.75 36.87
C LYS A 175 14.32 -18.97 35.62
N ARG A 176 13.73 -19.64 34.62
CA ARG A 176 13.23 -19.00 33.39
C ARG A 176 12.24 -17.88 33.74
N GLU A 177 12.60 -16.64 33.43
CA GLU A 177 11.73 -15.49 33.65
C GLU A 177 10.57 -15.45 32.64
N ILE A 178 9.46 -14.82 33.04
CA ILE A 178 8.30 -14.64 32.17
C ILE A 178 8.60 -13.55 31.14
N GLY A 179 8.52 -13.88 29.85
CA GLY A 179 8.73 -12.93 28.77
C GLY A 179 7.66 -11.82 28.71
N ARG A 180 8.04 -10.65 28.18
CA ARG A 180 7.14 -9.48 28.05
C ARG A 180 5.85 -9.77 27.28
N ALA A 181 5.92 -10.63 26.26
CA ALA A 181 4.75 -11.01 25.46
C ALA A 181 3.70 -11.75 26.31
N ILE A 182 4.16 -12.67 27.16
CA ILE A 182 3.33 -13.46 28.07
C ILE A 182 2.81 -12.58 29.21
N SER A 183 3.70 -11.78 29.82
CA SER A 183 3.34 -10.88 30.93
C SER A 183 2.29 -9.84 30.55
N LYS A 184 2.39 -9.23 29.35
CA LYS A 184 1.46 -8.18 28.92
C LYS A 184 0.25 -8.67 28.15
N ASN A 185 0.27 -9.90 27.63
CA ASN A 185 -0.79 -10.54 26.83
C ASN A 185 -1.49 -9.58 25.83
N ARG A 186 -0.70 -8.80 25.06
CA ARG A 186 -1.26 -7.79 24.14
C ARG A 186 -1.78 -8.37 22.82
N GLY A 187 -1.38 -9.59 22.46
CA GLY A 187 -1.78 -10.24 21.21
C GLY A 187 -1.35 -9.48 19.94
N LEU A 188 -2.02 -9.78 18.82
CA LEU A 188 -1.74 -9.21 17.50
C LEU A 188 -2.42 -7.83 17.31
N THR A 189 -2.06 -6.85 18.14
CA THR A 189 -2.58 -5.47 18.00
C THR A 189 -1.89 -4.70 16.87
N ARG A 190 -2.64 -3.89 16.11
CA ARG A 190 -2.03 -2.93 15.17
C ARG A 190 -1.07 -1.98 15.87
N ASP A 191 -0.08 -1.50 15.13
CA ASP A 191 0.77 -0.40 15.60
C ASP A 191 -0.05 0.89 15.75
N ARG A 192 0.21 1.64 16.82
CA ARG A 192 -0.48 2.90 17.16
C ARG A 192 0.56 4.00 17.24
N LYS A 193 0.22 5.18 16.73
CA LYS A 193 1.13 6.33 16.76
C LYS A 193 1.46 6.72 18.19
N LYS A 194 2.71 7.12 18.45
CA LYS A 194 3.16 7.61 19.77
C LYS A 194 2.31 8.77 20.31
N ILE A 195 1.79 9.61 19.44
CA ILE A 195 0.91 10.74 19.80
C ILE A 195 -0.41 10.25 20.43
N ASP A 196 -0.92 9.10 19.99
CA ASP A 196 -2.16 8.52 20.53
C ASP A 196 -1.97 7.93 21.93
N ALA A 197 -0.71 7.74 22.37
CA ALA A 197 -0.42 7.27 23.73
C ALA A 197 -0.63 8.36 24.80
N ASN A 198 -0.55 9.66 24.44
CA ASN A 198 -0.74 10.77 25.37
C ASN A 198 -1.84 11.71 24.87
N PRO A 199 -3.02 11.74 25.55
CA PRO A 199 -4.16 12.53 25.09
C PRO A 199 -3.85 14.03 25.04
N ARG A 200 -3.02 14.55 25.96
CA ARG A 200 -2.61 15.95 25.98
C ARG A 200 -1.80 16.31 24.73
N VAL A 201 -0.83 15.47 24.36
CA VAL A 201 0.01 15.69 23.17
C VAL A 201 -0.83 15.61 21.90
N LYS A 202 -1.75 14.65 21.83
CA LYS A 202 -2.71 14.53 20.72
C LYS A 202 -3.55 15.78 20.54
N ASN A 203 -4.12 16.31 21.63
CA ASN A 203 -4.97 17.49 21.57
C ASN A 203 -4.17 18.75 21.22
N ARG A 204 -2.95 18.90 21.73
CA ARG A 204 -2.04 19.99 21.35
C ARG A 204 -1.71 19.98 19.86
N GLU A 205 -1.38 18.82 19.30
CA GLU A 205 -1.10 18.68 17.86
C GLU A 205 -2.36 18.87 17.01
N LYS A 206 -3.53 18.42 17.49
CA LYS A 206 -4.81 18.66 16.82
C LYS A 206 -5.11 20.16 16.73
N PHE A 207 -4.89 20.90 17.82
CA PHE A 207 -5.06 22.34 17.89
C PHE A 207 -4.09 23.07 16.95
N ARG A 208 -2.78 22.80 17.05
CA ARG A 208 -1.76 23.37 16.15
C ARG A 208 -2.11 23.17 14.67
N LYS A 209 -2.53 21.97 14.28
CA LYS A 209 -2.95 21.67 12.89
C LYS A 209 -4.21 22.43 12.49
N ALA A 210 -5.15 22.64 13.41
CA ALA A 210 -6.34 23.43 13.16
C ALA A 210 -5.99 24.90 12.95
N GLU A 211 -5.13 25.49 13.78
CA GLU A 211 -4.66 26.87 13.64
C GLU A 211 -3.98 27.10 12.29
N ILE A 212 -3.10 26.19 11.85
CA ILE A 212 -2.44 26.28 10.54
C ILE A 212 -3.47 26.23 9.41
N ARG A 213 -4.48 25.36 9.51
CA ARG A 213 -5.54 25.26 8.51
C ARG A 213 -6.38 26.54 8.44
N VAL A 214 -6.69 27.13 9.59
CA VAL A 214 -7.41 28.42 9.67
C VAL A 214 -6.59 29.52 8.99
N LYS A 215 -5.28 29.63 9.29
CA LYS A 215 -4.38 30.60 8.64
C LYS A 215 -4.32 30.47 7.11
N GLY A 216 -4.55 29.26 6.58
CA GLY A 216 -4.61 29.00 5.14
C GLY A 216 -5.94 29.41 4.50
N ALA A 217 -7.06 29.30 5.22
CA ALA A 217 -8.40 29.59 4.71
C ALA A 217 -8.79 31.07 4.86
N VAL A 218 -8.49 31.65 6.02
CA VAL A 218 -8.84 33.03 6.38
C VAL A 218 -7.59 33.77 6.79
N ARG A 219 -7.46 35.02 6.33
CA ARG A 219 -6.36 35.89 6.74
C ARG A 219 -6.65 36.44 8.12
N GLY A 220 -5.80 36.07 9.10
CA GLY A 220 -5.84 36.66 10.43
C GLY A 220 -5.38 38.11 10.42
N VAL A 221 -5.76 38.86 11.46
CA VAL A 221 -5.27 40.23 11.70
C VAL A 221 -3.76 40.19 11.92
N ARG A 222 -3.03 41.10 11.28
CA ARG A 222 -1.59 41.28 11.45
C ARG A 222 -1.34 42.65 12.04
N GLU A 223 -0.56 42.72 13.11
CA GLU A 223 -0.08 43.97 13.67
C GLU A 223 1.19 44.40 12.91
N GLN A 224 1.29 45.68 12.57
CA GLN A 224 2.50 46.24 11.98
C GLN A 224 3.45 46.61 13.11
N THR A 225 4.46 45.78 13.36
CA THR A 225 5.51 46.06 14.35
C THR A 225 6.62 46.93 13.78
N GLU A 226 6.78 46.95 12.46
CA GLU A 226 7.84 47.65 11.73
C GLU A 226 7.24 48.52 10.61
N ALA A 227 8.06 49.42 10.06
CA ALA A 227 7.68 50.22 8.90
C ALA A 227 7.27 49.34 7.71
N TYR A 228 6.29 49.80 6.94
CA TYR A 228 5.74 49.05 5.82
C TYR A 228 6.80 48.76 4.75
N SER A 229 7.19 47.49 4.62
CA SER A 229 8.18 46.99 3.64
C SER A 229 7.55 46.51 2.33
N GLY A 230 6.23 46.60 2.18
CA GLY A 230 5.47 46.07 1.06
C GLY A 230 4.78 44.73 1.33
N GLU A 231 4.10 44.19 0.32
CA GLU A 231 3.37 42.92 0.42
C GLU A 231 4.30 41.72 0.18
N ALA A 232 4.75 41.06 1.25
CA ALA A 232 5.73 39.96 1.17
C ALA A 232 5.32 38.79 0.26
N THR A 233 4.02 38.47 0.16
CA THR A 233 3.50 37.39 -0.71
C THR A 233 3.09 37.87 -2.10
N GLY A 234 3.22 39.16 -2.40
CA GLY A 234 2.85 39.77 -3.67
C GLY A 234 1.36 40.11 -3.81
N ILE A 235 1.07 41.02 -4.75
CA ILE A 235 -0.28 41.51 -5.06
C ILE A 235 -0.78 40.90 -6.37
N LYS A 236 -1.93 40.23 -6.33
CA LYS A 236 -2.57 39.65 -7.52
C LYS A 236 -3.74 40.54 -7.99
N LYS A 237 -3.52 41.29 -9.06
CA LYS A 237 -4.47 42.30 -9.60
C LYS A 237 -5.83 41.73 -10.03
N SER A 238 -5.89 40.46 -10.42
CA SER A 238 -7.10 39.84 -10.97
C SER A 238 -8.06 39.24 -9.93
N VAL A 239 -7.69 39.18 -8.65
CA VAL A 239 -8.49 38.51 -7.63
C VAL A 239 -9.11 39.52 -6.69
N SER A 240 -10.45 39.53 -6.63
CA SER A 240 -11.22 40.26 -5.60
C SER A 240 -11.76 39.27 -4.57
N HIS A 241 -11.54 39.56 -3.28
CA HIS A 241 -12.05 38.78 -2.15
C HIS A 241 -13.27 39.44 -1.46
N SER A 242 -13.89 40.45 -2.07
CA SER A 242 -15.04 41.14 -1.48
C SER A 242 -16.33 40.30 -1.56
N VAL A 243 -17.18 40.43 -0.54
CA VAL A 243 -18.53 39.82 -0.53
C VAL A 243 -19.44 40.66 -1.42
N ARG A 244 -20.04 40.03 -2.44
CA ARG A 244 -20.98 40.68 -3.36
C ARG A 244 -22.41 40.50 -2.86
N PHE A 245 -23.17 41.58 -2.76
CA PHE A 245 -24.59 41.50 -2.46
C PHE A 245 -25.35 40.93 -3.66
N LYS A 246 -26.29 40.03 -3.38
CA LYS A 246 -27.23 39.53 -4.40
C LYS A 246 -28.37 40.55 -4.52
N ALA A 247 -28.76 40.84 -5.77
CA ALA A 247 -29.96 41.59 -6.08
C ALA A 247 -31.21 40.70 -5.86
#